data_AF-A0A7J7DNZ6-F1
#
_entry.id   AF-A0A7J7DNZ6-F1
#
_cell.length_a   1.000
_cell.length_b   1.000
_cell.length_c   1.000
_cell.angle_alpha   90.00
_cell.angle_beta   90.00
_cell.angle_gamma   90.00
#
_symmetry.space_group_name_H-M   'P 1'
#
loop_
_entity.id
_entity.type
_entity.pdbx_description
1 polymer ?
#
loop_
_entity_poly.entity_id
_entity_poly.type
_entity_poly.pdbx_seq_one_letter_code
_entity_poly.pdbx_strand_id
1 'polypeptide(L)'
;MRTAALSTFRKLYGRIEEDLRANDEISIIIENNCNTYSFGGKKKLVLSTTSWIEGKNDFLGVAYLTIGGLSLFLAISFILVYVFKPRPRGDTSYLSWNKHPSGHVN
;
A
#
# COMPACT_ATOMS: atom_id res chain seq x y z
N MET A 1 11.38 -17.26 21.16
CA MET A 1 11.04 -15.83 21.37
C MET A 1 11.13 -15.10 20.05
N ARG A 2 10.09 -14.37 19.62
CA ARG A 2 10.13 -13.56 18.40
C ARG A 2 10.42 -12.10 18.74
N THR A 3 11.55 -11.59 18.25
CA THR A 3 11.97 -10.19 18.41
C THR A 3 11.22 -9.32 17.39
N ALA A 4 10.88 -8.09 17.79
CA ALA A 4 10.24 -7.15 16.90
C ALA A 4 11.28 -6.47 15.99
N ALA A 5 10.88 -6.14 14.76
CA ALA A 5 11.75 -5.46 13.80
C ALA A 5 11.82 -3.94 14.03
N LEU A 6 10.80 -3.35 14.65
CA LEU A 6 10.68 -1.90 14.89
C LEU A 6 10.75 -1.59 16.39
N SER A 7 11.17 -0.37 16.73
CA SER A 7 11.18 0.16 18.11
C SER A 7 9.78 0.27 18.71
N THR A 8 8.77 0.56 17.88
CA THR A 8 7.36 0.47 18.23
C THR A 8 6.83 -0.88 17.78
N PHE A 9 6.44 -1.70 18.74
CA PHE A 9 5.94 -3.04 18.47
C PHE A 9 4.75 -3.37 19.36
N ARG A 10 3.93 -4.30 18.87
CA ARG A 10 2.83 -4.89 19.63
C ARG A 10 3.13 -6.37 19.81
N LYS A 11 2.83 -6.89 20.99
CA LYS A 11 2.84 -8.32 21.29
C LYS A 11 1.47 -8.69 21.81
N LEU A 12 0.95 -9.83 21.33
CA LEU A 12 -0.29 -10.38 21.85
C LEU A 12 -0.05 -10.82 23.30
N TYR A 13 -0.82 -10.25 24.22
CA TYR A 13 -0.82 -10.67 25.63
C TYR A 13 -1.85 -11.78 25.88
N GLY A 14 -3.04 -11.65 25.28
CA GLY A 14 -4.11 -12.64 25.34
C GLY A 14 -5.18 -12.34 24.30
N ARG A 15 -6.08 -13.30 24.08
CA ARG A 15 -7.25 -13.18 23.22
C ARG A 15 -8.49 -13.48 24.05
N ILE A 16 -9.52 -12.65 23.87
CA ILE A 16 -10.86 -12.93 24.39
C ILE A 16 -11.57 -13.71 23.29
N GLU A 17 -12.03 -14.93 23.59
CA GLU A 17 -12.71 -15.80 22.62
C GLU A 17 -14.23 -15.59 22.60
N GLU A 18 -14.75 -14.84 23.56
CA GLU A 18 -16.17 -14.49 23.68
C GLU A 18 -16.49 -13.17 22.96
N ASP A 19 -17.69 -13.09 22.40
CA ASP A 19 -18.19 -11.88 21.73
C ASP A 19 -18.60 -10.83 22.77
N LEU A 20 -17.88 -9.71 22.78
CA LEU A 20 -18.17 -8.55 23.61
C LEU A 20 -19.25 -7.68 22.96
N ARG A 21 -20.25 -7.27 23.73
CA ARG A 21 -21.32 -6.37 23.29
C ARG A 21 -20.94 -4.91 23.53
N ALA A 22 -21.62 -4.01 22.82
CA ALA A 22 -21.47 -2.58 23.05
C ALA A 22 -21.91 -2.24 24.49
N ASN A 23 -21.05 -1.52 25.22
CA ASN A 23 -21.18 -1.16 26.63
C ASN A 23 -20.81 -2.23 27.66
N ASP A 24 -20.17 -3.33 27.26
CA ASP A 24 -19.59 -4.25 28.25
C ASP A 24 -18.39 -3.58 28.96
N GLU A 25 -18.43 -3.56 30.29
CA GLU A 25 -17.33 -3.02 31.11
C GLU A 25 -16.25 -4.09 31.33
N ILE A 26 -15.04 -3.80 30.88
CA ILE A 26 -13.88 -4.68 31.04
C ILE A 26 -12.92 -4.03 32.02
N SER A 27 -12.72 -4.65 33.18
CA SER A 27 -11.71 -4.23 34.15
C SER A 27 -10.38 -4.93 33.86
N ILE A 28 -9.31 -4.15 33.69
CA ILE A 28 -7.97 -4.67 33.41
C ILE A 28 -7.05 -4.20 34.53
N ILE A 29 -6.56 -5.14 35.32
CA ILE A 29 -5.60 -4.87 36.39
C ILE A 29 -4.20 -5.08 35.81
N ILE A 30 -3.40 -4.02 35.77
CA ILE A 30 -2.05 -4.05 35.20
C ILE A 30 -1.03 -3.90 36.33
N GLU A 31 -0.25 -4.94 36.56
CA GLU A 31 0.91 -4.88 37.45
C GLU A 31 2.17 -4.51 36.67
N ASN A 32 2.85 -3.43 37.06
CA ASN A 32 4.04 -2.96 36.37
C ASN A 32 5.32 -3.55 36.96
N ASN A 33 5.63 -4.79 36.59
CA ASN A 33 6.85 -5.48 37.05
C ASN A 33 8.13 -5.11 36.25
N CYS A 34 8.03 -4.28 35.20
CA CYS A 34 9.18 -3.96 34.33
C CYS A 34 9.26 -2.47 34.06
N ASN A 35 10.02 -1.72 34.83
CA ASN A 35 10.08 -0.26 34.67
C ASN A 35 10.73 0.17 33.34
N THR A 36 10.04 1.00 32.57
CA THR A 36 10.56 1.59 31.31
C THR A 36 11.17 2.97 31.49
N TYR A 37 11.15 3.50 32.72
CA TYR A 37 11.61 4.86 33.04
C TYR A 37 13.09 5.08 32.71
N SER A 38 13.95 4.09 32.98
CA SER A 38 15.40 4.21 32.80
C SER A 38 15.85 4.37 31.34
N PHE A 39 15.01 3.97 30.38
CA PHE A 39 15.30 4.07 28.94
C PHE A 39 14.25 4.87 28.16
N GLY A 40 13.40 5.62 28.87
CA GLY A 40 12.40 6.51 28.26
C GLY A 40 11.28 5.81 27.48
N GLY A 41 11.09 4.51 27.67
CA GLY A 41 10.10 3.72 26.94
C GLY A 41 8.66 4.00 27.41
N LYS A 42 7.71 3.99 26.47
CA LYS A 42 6.27 4.08 26.76
C LYS A 42 5.62 2.71 26.60
N LYS A 43 4.78 2.32 27.56
CA LYS A 43 3.93 1.12 27.46
C LYS A 43 2.48 1.52 27.29
N LYS A 44 1.74 0.77 26.48
CA LYS A 44 0.30 0.96 26.27
C LYS A 44 -0.34 -0.41 26.11
N LEU A 45 -1.51 -0.59 26.73
CA LEU A 45 -2.38 -1.73 26.46
C LEU A 45 -3.40 -1.30 25.40
N VAL A 46 -3.57 -2.12 24.37
CA VAL A 46 -4.47 -1.84 23.25
C VAL A 46 -5.37 -3.05 23.06
N LEU A 47 -6.67 -2.84 23.22
CA LEU A 47 -7.70 -3.80 22.80
C LEU A 47 -8.01 -3.55 21.32
N SER A 48 -7.90 -4.60 20.52
CA SER A 48 -8.21 -4.53 19.09
C SER A 48 -8.85 -5.82 18.63
N THR A 49 -9.91 -5.72 17.84
CA THR A 49 -10.49 -6.85 17.13
C THR A 49 -9.61 -7.23 15.95
N THR A 50 -9.41 -8.52 15.72
CA THR A 50 -8.68 -9.02 14.54
C THR A 50 -9.68 -9.23 13.40
N SER A 51 -9.43 -8.57 12.28
CA SER A 51 -10.10 -8.85 11.01
C SER A 51 -9.20 -9.68 10.11
N TRP A 52 -9.76 -10.24 9.04
CA TRP A 52 -9.03 -11.05 8.05
C TRP A 52 -7.77 -10.36 7.48
N ILE A 53 -7.79 -9.02 7.38
CA ILE A 53 -6.70 -8.19 6.85
C ILE A 53 -5.71 -7.74 7.96
N GLU A 54 -5.70 -8.43 9.10
CA GLU A 54 -5.04 -7.98 10.33
C GLU A 54 -5.67 -6.65 10.80
N GLY A 55 -5.12 -6.01 11.83
CA GLY A 55 -5.69 -4.79 12.43
C GLY A 55 -5.83 -3.61 11.46
N LYS A 56 -6.40 -2.50 11.95
CA LYS A 56 -6.69 -1.34 11.11
C LYS A 56 -5.42 -0.77 10.45
N ASN A 57 -5.30 -0.96 9.13
CA ASN A 57 -4.23 -0.44 8.30
C ASN A 57 -4.76 0.04 6.94
N ASP A 58 -5.00 1.34 6.82
CA ASP A 58 -5.53 1.93 5.59
C ASP A 58 -4.45 2.04 4.49
N PHE A 59 -3.17 1.86 4.83
CA PHE A 59 -2.06 1.99 3.89
C PHE A 59 -2.21 1.08 2.67
N LEU A 60 -2.58 -0.19 2.90
CA LEU A 60 -2.68 -1.17 1.83
C LEU A 60 -3.83 -0.82 0.88
N GLY A 61 -4.99 -0.41 1.42
CA GLY A 61 -6.13 0.03 0.61
C GLY A 61 -5.80 1.25 -0.25
N VAL A 62 -5.15 2.26 0.34
CA VAL A 62 -4.71 3.46 -0.40
C VAL A 62 -3.67 3.12 -1.47
N ALA A 63 -2.72 2.22 -1.18
CA ALA A 63 -1.73 1.78 -2.16
C ALA A 63 -2.39 1.11 -3.38
N TYR A 64 -3.37 0.22 -3.16
CA TYR A 64 -4.10 -0.40 -4.27
C TYR A 64 -4.94 0.59 -5.07
N LEU A 65 -5.64 1.51 -4.40
CA LEU A 65 -6.43 2.56 -5.03
C LEU A 65 -5.58 3.49 -5.89
N THR A 66 -4.40 3.89 -5.40
CA THR A 66 -3.50 4.78 -6.14
C THR A 66 -2.89 4.10 -7.37
N ILE A 67 -2.42 2.85 -7.23
CA ILE A 67 -1.86 2.09 -8.35
C ILE A 67 -2.94 1.78 -9.39
N GLY A 68 -4.13 1.36 -8.95
CA GLY A 68 -5.27 1.11 -9.84
C GLY A 68 -5.73 2.37 -10.57
N GLY A 69 -5.83 3.50 -9.86
CA GLY A 69 -6.16 4.79 -10.45
C GLY A 69 -5.14 5.26 -11.48
N LEU A 70 -3.84 5.12 -11.18
CA LEU A 70 -2.77 5.46 -12.12
C LEU A 70 -2.83 4.58 -13.38
N SER A 71 -3.05 3.27 -13.23
CA SER A 71 -3.17 2.34 -14.35
C SER A 71 -4.36 2.67 -15.25
N LEU A 72 -5.53 2.96 -14.66
CA LEU A 72 -6.72 3.37 -15.42
C LEU A 72 -6.51 4.68 -16.17
N PHE A 73 -5.88 5.67 -15.52
CA PHE A 73 -5.55 6.94 -16.15
C PHE A 73 -4.65 6.74 -17.38
N LEU A 74 -3.60 5.93 -17.25
CA LEU A 74 -2.71 5.60 -18.37
C LEU A 74 -3.46 4.86 -19.49
N ALA A 75 -4.31 3.88 -19.16
CA ALA A 75 -5.11 3.15 -20.15
C ALA A 75 -6.01 4.11 -20.95
N ILE A 76 -6.72 5.01 -20.28
CA ILE A 76 -7.57 6.01 -20.94
C ILE A 76 -6.73 6.93 -21.83
N SER A 77 -5.59 7.41 -21.35
CA SER A 77 -4.71 8.28 -22.15
C SER A 77 -4.20 7.60 -23.42
N PHE A 78 -3.81 6.33 -23.35
CA PHE A 78 -3.37 5.57 -24.53
C PHE A 78 -4.51 5.31 -25.51
N ILE A 79 -5.70 4.98 -25.02
CA ILE A 79 -6.89 4.81 -25.86
C ILE A 79 -7.21 6.13 -26.58
N LEU A 80 -7.13 7.26 -25.87
CA LEU A 80 -7.41 8.57 -26.42
C LEU A 80 -6.41 8.94 -27.53
N VAL A 81 -5.11 8.74 -27.30
CA VAL A 81 -4.08 8.94 -28.34
C VAL A 81 -4.29 8.02 -29.54
N TYR A 82 -4.66 6.75 -29.30
CA TYR A 82 -4.91 5.78 -30.36
C TYR A 82 -6.09 6.19 -31.26
N VAL A 83 -7.16 6.74 -30.68
CA VAL A 83 -8.35 7.18 -31.42
C VAL A 83 -8.10 8.50 -32.16
N PHE A 84 -7.43 9.48 -31.54
CA PHE A 84 -7.21 10.79 -32.16
C PHE A 84 -6.07 10.80 -33.19
N LYS A 85 -5.02 10.00 -32.99
CA LYS A 85 -3.86 9.88 -33.89
C LYS A 85 -3.61 8.41 -34.22
N PRO A 86 -4.52 7.75 -34.97
CA PRO A 86 -4.33 6.36 -35.36
C PRO A 86 -3.10 6.28 -36.27
N ARG A 87 -2.02 5.70 -35.74
CA ARG A 87 -0.80 5.47 -36.52
C ARG A 87 -0.93 4.11 -37.22
N PRO A 88 -0.76 4.03 -38.55
CA PRO A 88 -0.80 2.75 -39.25
C PRO A 88 0.31 1.83 -38.73
N ARG A 89 -0.02 0.57 -38.51
CA ARG A 89 0.95 -0.43 -38.04
C ARG A 89 1.89 -0.77 -39.19
N GLY A 90 3.20 -0.61 -39.00
CA GLY A 90 4.22 -1.06 -39.95
C GLY A 90 4.45 -0.13 -41.17
N ASP A 91 4.07 1.14 -41.07
CA ASP A 91 4.27 2.10 -42.16
C ASP A 91 5.77 2.43 -42.38
N THR A 92 6.27 2.06 -43.56
CA THR A 92 7.68 2.20 -43.97
C THR A 92 8.10 3.65 -44.21
N SER A 93 7.15 4.58 -44.35
CA SER A 93 7.44 6.01 -44.48
C SER A 93 7.95 6.64 -43.17
N TYR A 94 7.76 5.98 -42.02
CA TYR A 94 8.32 6.40 -40.75
C TYR A 94 9.74 5.88 -40.45
N LEU A 95 10.30 5.03 -41.32
CA LEU A 95 11.67 4.54 -41.19
C LEU A 95 12.65 5.72 -41.35
N SER A 96 13.66 5.80 -40.47
CA SER A 96 14.58 6.94 -40.41
C SER A 96 15.31 7.19 -41.74
N TRP A 97 15.72 6.11 -42.43
CA TRP A 97 16.38 6.16 -43.75
C TRP A 97 15.44 6.48 -44.91
N ASN A 98 14.12 6.42 -44.72
CA ASN A 98 13.13 6.80 -45.73
C ASN A 98 12.66 8.27 -45.57
N LYS A 99 12.98 8.91 -44.43
CA LYS A 99 12.65 10.32 -44.14
C LYS A 99 13.65 11.32 -44.71
N HIS A 100 14.89 10.89 -44.94
CA HIS A 100 15.91 11.64 -45.62
C HIS A 100 16.46 10.76 -46.74
N PRO A 101 16.12 10.97 -48.02
CA PRO A 101 16.80 10.30 -49.10
C PRO A 101 18.25 10.78 -49.10
N SER A 102 19.14 9.99 -48.51
CA SER A 102 20.57 10.18 -48.61
C SER A 102 20.99 9.96 -50.07
N GLY A 103 21.20 11.06 -50.81
CA GLY A 103 21.89 11.04 -52.09
C GLY A 103 21.09 11.58 -53.28
N HIS A 104 21.00 12.90 -53.38
CA HIS A 104 21.21 13.54 -54.69
C HIS A 104 22.61 14.17 -54.64
N VAL A 105 23.59 13.38 -55.08
CA VAL A 105 24.92 13.89 -55.43
C VAL A 105 24.80 14.29 -56.89
N ASN A 106 24.78 15.60 -57.16
CA ASN A 106 25.08 16.12 -58.51
C ASN A 106 26.59 16.03 -58.74
#